data_AF-A0A821QER4-F1
#
_entry.id   AF-A0A821QER4-F1
#
_cell.length_a   1.000
_cell.length_b   1.000
_cell.length_c   1.000
_cell.angle_alpha   90.00
_cell.angle_beta   90.00
_cell.angle_gamma   90.00
#
_symmetry.space_group_name_H-M   'P 1'
#
loop_
_entity.id
_entity.type
_entity.pdbx_description
1 polymer ?
#
loop_
_entity_poly.entity_id
_entity_poly.type
_entity_poly.pdbx_seq_one_letter_code
_entity_poly.pdbx_strand_id
1 'polypeptide(L)'
;MTIDIALVNGCLSVGDKIIIAGQEGPIVTQIRRLLIPASNQELRTTNQYQNEDTIKGARGIKIVARGLEKAMAGLPLFVARQTDEIDFYKNEIGIILK
;
A
#
# COMPACT_ATOMS: atom_id res chain seq x y z
N MET A 1 -11.14 -0.51 3.86
CA MET A 1 -10.85 -0.85 2.46
C MET A 1 -9.45 -1.44 2.38
N THR A 2 -9.22 -2.34 1.45
CA THR A 2 -7.90 -2.92 1.17
C THR A 2 -7.55 -2.72 -0.28
N ILE A 3 -6.25 -2.64 -0.58
CA ILE A 3 -5.74 -2.67 -1.96
C ILE A 3 -4.68 -3.75 -2.07
N ASP A 4 -4.58 -4.35 -3.25
CA ASP A 4 -3.57 -5.33 -3.58
C ASP A 4 -2.43 -4.65 -4.34
N ILE A 5 -1.20 -4.89 -3.92
CA ILE A 5 0.00 -4.24 -4.46
C ILE A 5 1.05 -5.29 -4.76
N ALA A 6 1.68 -5.16 -5.93
CA ALA A 6 2.91 -5.86 -6.25
C ALA A 6 4.10 -5.02 -5.78
N LEU A 7 4.66 -5.35 -4.61
CA LEU A 7 5.89 -4.72 -4.15
C LEU A 7 7.04 -5.32 -4.96
N VAL A 8 7.65 -4.53 -5.86
CA VAL A 8 8.78 -4.99 -6.70
C VAL A 8 10.08 -4.84 -5.92
N ASN A 9 10.39 -3.62 -5.48
CA ASN A 9 11.60 -3.30 -4.73
C ASN A 9 11.25 -2.45 -3.51
N GLY A 10 12.06 -2.57 -2.47
CA GLY A 10 11.90 -1.80 -1.24
C GLY A 10 11.29 -2.61 -0.09
N CYS A 11 10.87 -1.87 0.94
CA CYS A 11 10.37 -2.40 2.19
C CYS A 11 9.20 -1.55 2.67
N LEU A 12 8.14 -2.20 3.14
CA LEU A 12 6.96 -1.57 3.71
C LEU A 12 6.76 -2.04 5.13
N SER A 13 6.44 -1.13 6.03
CA SER A 13 6.13 -1.44 7.43
C SER A 13 4.77 -0.90 7.84
N VAL A 14 4.17 -1.56 8.83
CA VAL A 14 2.98 -1.04 9.49
C VAL A 14 3.30 0.32 10.12
N GLY A 15 2.43 1.30 9.90
CA GLY A 15 2.66 2.68 10.33
C GLY A 15 3.26 3.59 9.26
N ASP A 16 3.77 3.05 8.15
CA ASP A 16 4.28 3.88 7.06
C ASP A 16 3.19 4.76 6.46
N LYS A 17 3.55 6.01 6.14
CA LYS A 17 2.69 6.92 5.37
C LYS A 17 2.90 6.65 3.89
N ILE A 18 1.81 6.29 3.23
CA ILE A 18 1.78 6.03 1.81
C ILE A 18 1.01 7.11 1.08
N ILE A 19 1.48 7.41 -0.13
CA ILE A 19 0.86 8.34 -1.04
C ILE A 19 0.53 7.57 -2.31
N ILE A 20 -0.74 7.61 -2.69
CA ILE A 20 -1.27 6.93 -3.87
C ILE A 20 -2.14 7.88 -4.67
N ALA A 21 -2.31 7.57 -5.95
CA ALA A 21 -3.21 8.30 -6.82
C ALA A 21 -4.66 7.90 -6.55
N GLY A 22 -5.51 8.89 -6.31
CA GLY A 22 -6.96 8.72 -6.22
C GLY A 22 -7.67 9.41 -7.38
N GLN A 23 -8.93 9.04 -7.58
CA GLN A 23 -9.78 9.59 -8.63
C GLN A 23 -9.98 11.12 -8.51
N GLU A 24 -9.98 11.65 -7.29
CA GLU A 24 -10.15 13.09 -7.01
C GLU A 24 -8.82 13.80 -6.70
N GLY A 25 -7.69 13.10 -6.78
CA GLY A 25 -6.37 13.63 -6.44
C GLY A 25 -5.52 12.69 -5.58
N PRO A 26 -4.32 13.12 -5.15
CA PRO A 26 -3.43 12.30 -4.35
C PRO A 26 -4.01 12.01 -2.96
N ILE A 27 -4.02 10.74 -2.58
CA ILE A 27 -4.48 10.25 -1.28
C ILE A 27 -3.26 9.96 -0.42
N VAL A 28 -3.18 10.63 0.75
CA VAL A 28 -2.19 10.32 1.78
C VAL A 28 -2.88 9.52 2.88
N THR A 29 -2.35 8.34 3.18
CA THR A 29 -2.89 7.49 4.23
C THR A 29 -1.78 6.73 4.95
N GLN A 30 -2.13 6.10 6.06
CA GLN A 30 -1.19 5.33 6.88
C GLN A 30 -1.55 3.84 6.85
N ILE A 31 -0.54 2.99 6.65
CA ILE A 31 -0.69 1.54 6.67
C ILE A 31 -1.08 1.09 8.08
N ARG A 32 -2.18 0.34 8.17
CA ARG A 32 -2.65 -0.23 9.44
C ARG A 32 -2.23 -1.67 9.63
N ARG A 33 -2.28 -2.45 8.55
CA ARG A 33 -1.88 -3.85 8.51
C ARG A 33 -1.37 -4.19 7.13
N LEU A 34 -0.39 -5.06 7.08
CA LEU A 34 0.09 -5.69 5.87
C LEU A 34 -0.31 -7.16 5.91
N LEU A 35 -0.92 -7.64 4.84
CA LEU A 35 -1.45 -8.98 4.72
C LEU A 35 -0.71 -9.70 3.58
N ILE A 36 -0.15 -10.87 3.87
CA ILE A 36 0.49 -11.75 2.88
C ILE A 36 -0.41 -12.96 2.65
N PRO A 37 -0.62 -13.39 1.38
CA PRO A 37 -1.32 -14.65 1.12
C PRO A 37 -0.55 -15.81 1.76
N ALA A 38 -1.24 -16.66 2.52
CA ALA A 38 -0.61 -17.83 3.12
C ALA A 38 -0.17 -18.82 2.03
N SER A 39 1.10 -19.25 2.08
CA SER A 39 1.73 -19.96 0.95
C SER A 39 1.28 -21.43 0.74
N ASN A 40 0.47 -21.99 1.64
CA ASN A 40 -0.24 -23.27 1.48
C ASN A 40 -0.96 -23.57 2.81
N GLN A 41 -2.26 -23.32 2.89
CA GLN A 41 -3.07 -23.87 3.97
C GLN A 41 -4.05 -24.88 3.39
N GLU A 42 -4.04 -26.07 3.98
CA GLU A 42 -5.03 -27.12 3.74
C GLU A 42 -6.44 -26.53 3.81
N LEU A 43 -7.35 -27.04 2.97
CA LEU A 43 -8.73 -26.58 2.71
C LEU A 43 -9.62 -26.38 3.96
N ARG A 44 -9.14 -26.68 5.17
CA ARG A 44 -9.82 -26.52 6.45
C ARG A 44 -9.45 -25.27 7.25
N THR A 45 -8.44 -24.50 6.85
CA THR A 45 -7.99 -23.35 7.67
C THR A 45 -8.63 -22.05 7.21
N THR A 46 -9.34 -21.36 8.12
CA THR A 46 -10.11 -20.13 7.85
C THR A 46 -9.23 -18.90 7.55
N ASN A 47 -7.92 -18.96 7.83
CA ASN A 47 -7.03 -17.78 7.77
C ASN A 47 -6.19 -17.72 6.49
N GLN A 48 -6.79 -17.19 5.43
CA GLN A 48 -6.15 -17.04 4.11
C GLN A 48 -4.99 -16.03 4.07
N TYR A 49 -4.88 -15.16 5.09
CA TYR A 49 -3.88 -14.09 5.13
C TYR A 49 -3.12 -14.07 6.46
N GLN A 50 -1.80 -13.86 6.37
CA GLN A 50 -0.92 -13.65 7.52
C GLN A 50 -0.63 -12.17 7.69
N ASN A 51 -0.66 -11.67 8.93
CA ASN A 51 -0.29 -10.29 9.23
C ASN A 51 1.22 -10.23 9.47
N GLU A 52 1.88 -9.26 8.84
CA GLU A 52 3.31 -9.00 9.00
C GLU A 52 3.52 -7.53 9.36
N ASP A 53 4.49 -7.26 10.23
CA ASP A 53 4.84 -5.89 10.63
C ASP A 53 5.69 -5.21 9.55
N THR A 54 6.54 -5.97 8.85
CA THR A 54 7.45 -5.47 7.83
C THR A 54 7.61 -6.47 6.69
N ILE A 55 7.51 -5.99 5.45
CA ILE A 55 7.62 -6.82 4.25
C ILE A 55 8.66 -6.25 3.30
N LYS A 56 9.60 -7.10 2.89
CA LYS A 56 10.58 -6.81 1.84
C LYS A 56 10.11 -7.39 0.50
N GLY A 57 10.28 -6.62 -0.57
CA GLY A 57 10.00 -7.05 -1.95
C GLY A 57 10.98 -8.12 -2.47
N ALA A 58 10.66 -8.86 -3.53
CA ALA A 58 9.45 -8.72 -4.36
C ALA A 58 8.32 -9.65 -3.91
N ARG A 59 7.15 -9.11 -3.53
CA ARG A 59 5.97 -9.89 -3.08
C ARG A 59 4.64 -9.19 -3.38
N GLY A 60 3.61 -9.98 -3.66
CA GLY A 60 2.23 -9.52 -3.66
C GLY A 60 1.74 -9.36 -2.22
N ILE A 61 1.32 -8.15 -1.86
CA ILE A 61 0.85 -7.81 -0.53
C ILE A 61 -0.53 -7.16 -0.61
N LYS A 62 -1.36 -7.41 0.39
CA LYS A 62 -2.63 -6.71 0.56
C LYS A 62 -2.48 -5.70 1.70
N ILE A 63 -2.66 -4.42 1.39
CA ILE A 63 -2.53 -3.32 2.35
C ILE A 63 -3.90 -2.94 2.89
N VAL A 64 -3.99 -2.79 4.21
CA VAL A 64 -5.18 -2.27 4.88
C VAL A 64 -4.89 -0.85 5.34
N ALA A 65 -5.63 0.13 4.79
CA ALA A 65 -5.57 1.53 5.22
C ALA A 65 -6.96 2.21 5.14
N ARG A 66 -7.06 3.43 5.67
CA ARG A 66 -8.28 4.26 5.55
C ARG A 66 -8.22 5.09 4.27
N GLY A 67 -9.39 5.46 3.73
CA GLY A 67 -9.49 6.38 2.60
C GLY A 67 -9.02 5.81 1.25
N LEU A 68 -8.92 4.48 1.12
CA LEU A 68 -8.51 3.82 -0.14
C LEU A 68 -9.67 3.60 -1.12
N GLU A 69 -10.87 4.11 -0.84
CA GLU A 69 -12.08 3.86 -1.64
C GLU A 69 -11.99 4.42 -3.06
N LYS A 70 -11.31 5.56 -3.20
CA LYS A 70 -11.12 6.25 -4.48
C LYS A 70 -9.73 6.01 -5.07
N ALA A 71 -8.98 5.02 -4.57
CA ALA A 71 -7.64 4.70 -5.07
C ALA A 71 -7.71 4.15 -6.50
N MET A 72 -6.83 4.62 -7.37
CA MET A 72 -6.73 4.15 -8.75
C MET A 72 -5.74 2.99 -8.89
N ALA A 73 -6.16 1.95 -9.60
CA ALA A 73 -5.34 0.79 -9.88
C ALA A 73 -4.31 1.08 -10.99
N GLY A 74 -3.17 0.37 -10.96
CA GLY A 74 -2.13 0.46 -11.98
C GLY A 74 -1.15 1.63 -11.81
N LEU A 75 -1.35 2.47 -10.78
CA LEU A 75 -0.48 3.60 -10.49
C LEU A 75 0.51 3.28 -9.35
N PRO A 76 1.68 3.95 -9.33
CA PRO A 76 2.70 3.70 -8.32
C PRO A 76 2.23 4.15 -6.92
N LEU A 77 2.76 3.46 -5.91
CA LEU A 77 2.65 3.83 -4.50
C LEU A 77 4.00 4.38 -4.03
N PHE A 78 3.96 5.52 -3.34
CA PHE A 78 5.12 6.10 -2.70
C PHE A 78 5.02 6.02 -1.18
N VAL A 79 6.16 5.93 -0.52
CA VAL A 79 6.25 5.89 0.95
C VAL A 79 6.99 7.15 1.39
N ALA A 80 6.35 7.97 2.21
CA ALA A 80 7.00 9.12 2.84
C ALA A 80 7.44 8.75 4.25
N ARG A 81 8.71 8.97 4.56
CA ARG A 81 9.27 8.80 5.91
C ARG A 81 9.33 10.13 6.65
N GLN A 82 9.51 11.21 5.91
CA GLN A 82 9.53 12.57 6.43
C GLN A 82 8.29 13.34 5.98
N THR A 83 7.97 14.41 6.70
CA THR A 83 6.77 15.22 6.39
C THR A 83 6.95 16.00 5.08
N ASP A 84 8.16 16.47 4.79
CA ASP A 84 8.49 17.22 3.57
C ASP A 84 8.36 16.35 2.30
N GLU A 85 8.64 15.05 2.41
CA GLU A 85 8.47 14.08 1.31
C GLU A 85 7.00 13.91 0.91
N ILE A 86 6.06 14.16 1.83
CA ILE A 86 4.63 14.03 1.53
C ILE A 86 4.22 15.04 0.45
N ASP A 87 4.69 16.29 0.56
CA ASP A 87 4.35 17.33 -0.42
C ASP A 87 5.01 17.05 -1.78
N PHE A 88 6.26 16.59 -1.75
CA PHE A 88 6.97 16.15 -2.95
C PHE A 88 6.21 15.06 -3.70
N TYR A 89 5.81 13.97 -3.02
CA TYR A 89 5.09 12.86 -3.65
C TYR A 89 3.66 13.22 -4.07
N LYS A 90 2.99 14.14 -3.37
CA LYS A 90 1.69 14.67 -3.82
C LYS A 90 1.81 15.38 -5.16
N ASN A 91 2.84 16.23 -5.33
CA ASN A 91 3.10 16.92 -6.58
C ASN A 91 3.43 15.92 -7.69
N GLU A 92 4.27 14.91 -7.40
CA GLU A 92 4.62 13.86 -8.37
C GLU A 92 3.38 13.10 -8.86
N ILE A 93 2.48 12.71 -7.94
CA ILE A 93 1.21 12.09 -8.32
C ILE A 93 0.33 13.06 -9.11
N GLY A 94 0.30 14.34 -8.74
CA GLY A 94 -0.43 15.36 -9.51
C GLY A 94 0.05 15.49 -10.95
N ILE A 95 1.33 15.23 -11.23
CA ILE A 95 1.88 15.18 -12.59
C ILE A 95 1.42 13.91 -13.31
N ILE A 96 1.42 12.75 -12.65
CA ILE A 96 0.98 11.47 -13.22
C ILE A 96 -0.52 11.48 -13.58
N LEU A 97 -1.31 12.27 -12.83
CA LEU A 97 -2.76 12.39 -13.03
C LEU A 97 -3.17 13.37 -14.14
N LYS A 98 -2.24 14.17 -14.66
CA LYS A 98 -2.47 15.11 -15.77
C LYS A 98 -2.25 14.44 -17.12
#